data_AF-A0ABC8Z5Y8-F1
#
_entry.id   AF-A0ABC8Z5Y8-F1
#
_cell.length_a   1.000
_cell.length_b   1.000
_cell.length_c   1.000
_cell.angle_alpha   90.00
_cell.angle_beta   90.00
_cell.angle_gamma   90.00
#
_symmetry.space_group_name_H-M   'P 1'
#
loop_
_entity.id
_entity.type
_entity.pdbx_description
1 polymer ?
#
loop_
_entity_poly.entity_id
_entity_poly.type
_entity_poly.pdbx_seq_one_letter_code
_entity_poly.pdbx_strand_id
1 'polypeptide(L)'
;MKLYAIQLLLLVAVLAAPFTTVCLASRTGPPPKCDLLALRPCAPAVIYGARPSGECCAKVREQMPCLCRYIKNLDLGRYINSREGRRIAAVCRVRRLKC
;
A
#
# COMPACT_ATOMS: atom_id res chain seq x y z
N MET A 1 2.41 -25.28 -43.95
CA MET A 1 1.07 -25.47 -43.35
C MET A 1 1.13 -26.18 -41.99
N LYS A 2 1.68 -27.41 -41.87
CA LYS A 2 1.71 -28.18 -40.59
C LYS A 2 2.54 -27.53 -39.46
N LEU A 3 3.66 -26.89 -39.77
CA LEU A 3 4.49 -26.15 -38.79
C LEU A 3 3.77 -24.94 -38.20
N TYR A 4 2.98 -24.22 -39.01
CA TYR A 4 2.15 -23.09 -38.54
C TYR A 4 1.00 -23.55 -37.65
N ALA A 5 0.38 -24.71 -37.93
CA ALA A 5 -0.67 -25.27 -37.08
C ALA A 5 -0.13 -25.68 -35.70
N ILE A 6 1.07 -26.27 -35.64
CA ILE A 6 1.76 -26.61 -34.38
C ILE A 6 2.11 -25.33 -33.62
N GLN A 7 2.61 -24.30 -34.32
CA GLN A 7 2.96 -23.02 -33.70
C GLN A 7 1.73 -22.25 -33.19
N LEU A 8 0.59 -22.34 -33.90
CA LEU A 8 -0.69 -21.76 -33.45
C LEU A 8 -1.25 -22.51 -32.23
N LEU A 9 -1.15 -23.85 -32.21
CA LEU A 9 -1.58 -24.70 -31.09
C LEU A 9 -0.79 -24.40 -29.81
N LEU A 10 0.53 -24.23 -29.92
CA LEU A 10 1.39 -23.87 -28.78
C LEU A 10 1.03 -22.49 -28.21
N LEU A 11 0.68 -21.53 -29.08
CA LEU A 11 0.28 -20.18 -28.66
C LEU A 11 -1.05 -20.16 -27.90
N VAL A 12 -2.03 -20.99 -28.32
CA VAL A 12 -3.33 -21.12 -27.63
C VAL A 12 -3.18 -21.79 -26.26
N ALA A 13 -2.27 -22.76 -26.12
CA ALA A 13 -2.03 -23.45 -24.85
C ALA A 13 -1.46 -22.51 -23.76
N VAL A 14 -0.65 -21.50 -24.13
CA VAL A 14 -0.11 -20.50 -23.19
C VAL A 14 -1.20 -19.53 -22.71
N LEU A 15 -2.22 -19.26 -23.53
CA LEU A 15 -3.34 -18.36 -23.19
C LEU A 15 -4.42 -19.01 -22.30
N ALA A 16 -4.42 -20.34 -22.19
CA ALA A 16 -5.44 -21.10 -21.46
C ALA A 16 -4.98 -21.61 -20.08
N ALA A 17 -3.76 -21.29 -19.63
CA ALA A 17 -3.30 -21.65 -18.30
C ALA A 17 -3.99 -20.73 -17.25
N PRO A 18 -4.91 -21.25 -16.41
CA PRO A 18 -5.49 -20.44 -15.35
C PRO A 18 -4.38 -20.12 -14.35
N PHE A 19 -3.97 -18.85 -14.31
CA PHE A 19 -3.13 -18.33 -13.24
C PHE A 19 -3.88 -18.49 -11.92
N THR A 20 -3.56 -19.59 -11.25
CA THR A 20 -3.23 -19.66 -9.82
C THR A 20 -4.17 -18.93 -8.88
N THR A 21 -4.99 -19.73 -8.19
CA THR A 21 -5.16 -19.66 -6.73
C THR A 21 -5.07 -18.26 -6.13
N VAL A 22 -6.22 -17.63 -5.88
CA VAL A 22 -6.31 -16.56 -4.90
C VAL A 22 -5.98 -17.17 -3.54
N CYS A 23 -4.73 -17.06 -3.11
CA CYS A 23 -4.39 -17.22 -1.71
C CYS A 23 -5.06 -16.06 -0.96
N LEU A 24 -6.11 -16.34 -0.19
CA LEU A 24 -6.45 -15.48 0.95
C LEU A 24 -5.29 -15.61 1.95
N ALA A 25 -4.26 -14.79 1.76
CA ALA A 25 -3.31 -14.50 2.81
C ALA A 25 -4.05 -13.65 3.86
N SER A 26 -4.81 -14.31 4.73
CA SER A 26 -5.05 -13.79 6.06
C SER A 26 -3.67 -13.60 6.67
N ARG A 27 -3.18 -12.36 6.68
CA ARG A 27 -1.91 -12.01 7.33
C ARG A 27 -2.10 -12.17 8.84
N THR A 28 -2.04 -13.39 9.34
CA THR A 28 -1.76 -13.71 10.74
C THR A 28 -0.24 -13.64 10.96
N GLY A 29 0.35 -12.51 10.58
CA GLY A 29 1.66 -12.11 11.10
C GLY A 29 1.46 -11.39 12.44
N PRO A 30 2.50 -11.27 13.27
CA PRO A 30 2.45 -10.35 14.40
C PRO A 30 2.00 -8.97 13.90
N PRO A 31 1.19 -8.23 14.67
CA PRO A 31 0.77 -6.89 14.26
C PRO A 31 2.01 -6.10 13.88
N PRO A 32 1.97 -5.33 12.77
CA PRO A 32 3.11 -4.54 12.34
C PRO A 32 3.59 -3.73 13.54
N LYS A 33 4.88 -3.87 13.88
CA LYS A 33 5.48 -3.09 14.95
C LYS A 33 5.27 -1.63 14.56
N CYS A 34 4.61 -0.87 15.44
CA CYS A 34 4.38 0.55 15.22
C CYS A 34 5.75 1.24 15.14
N ASP A 35 6.21 1.56 13.93
CA ASP A 35 7.51 2.15 13.66
C ASP A 35 7.37 3.39 12.79
N LEU A 36 7.54 4.56 13.39
CA LEU A 36 7.46 5.84 12.70
C LEU A 36 8.50 5.96 11.57
N LEU A 37 9.66 5.33 11.71
CA LEU A 37 10.71 5.38 10.69
C LEU A 37 10.28 4.66 9.40
N ALA A 38 9.32 3.74 9.47
CA ALA A 38 8.76 3.11 8.29
C ALA A 38 7.94 4.11 7.42
N LEU A 39 7.60 5.30 7.91
CA LEU A 39 6.95 6.37 7.12
C LEU A 39 7.93 7.28 6.37
N ARG A 40 9.25 7.08 6.50
CA ARG A 40 10.27 7.85 5.77
C ARG A 40 10.03 7.97 4.26
N PRO A 41 9.52 6.96 3.53
CA PRO A 41 9.19 7.09 2.11
C PRO A 41 8.14 8.17 1.80
N CYS A 42 7.39 8.64 2.81
CA CYS A 42 6.43 9.74 2.67
C CYS A 42 7.06 11.13 2.83
N ALA A 43 8.33 11.25 3.24
CA ALA A 43 8.98 12.54 3.45
C ALA A 43 8.88 13.50 2.25
N PRO A 44 9.04 13.06 0.98
CA PRO A 44 8.86 13.96 -0.17
C PRO A 44 7.43 14.51 -0.29
N ALA A 45 6.42 13.71 0.07
CA ALA A 45 5.02 14.12 0.05
C ALA A 45 4.69 15.12 1.17
N VAL A 46 5.38 15.02 2.31
CA VAL A 46 5.22 15.94 3.45
C VAL A 46 5.99 17.25 3.22
N ILE A 47 7.27 17.18 2.83
CA ILE A 47 8.17 18.34 2.73
C ILE A 47 7.87 19.16 1.48
N TYR A 48 7.75 18.50 0.32
CA TYR A 48 7.61 19.18 -0.98
C TYR A 48 6.17 19.15 -1.51
N GLY A 49 5.23 18.56 -0.76
CA GLY A 49 3.86 18.38 -1.25
C GLY A 49 3.77 17.48 -2.48
N ALA A 50 4.78 16.66 -2.75
CA ALA A 50 4.79 15.72 -3.86
C ALA A 50 3.65 14.68 -3.73
N ARG A 51 3.32 14.01 -4.83
CA ARG A 51 2.38 12.90 -4.78
C ARG A 51 3.01 11.73 -3.99
N PRO A 52 2.29 11.10 -3.03
CA PRO A 52 2.78 9.93 -2.32
C PRO A 52 3.22 8.81 -3.28
N SER A 53 4.39 8.22 -3.02
CA SER A 53 4.85 7.04 -3.73
C SER A 53 4.02 5.81 -3.38
N GLY A 54 4.10 4.77 -4.21
CA GLY A 54 3.47 3.47 -3.90
C GLY A 54 3.97 2.88 -2.59
N GLU A 55 5.27 3.01 -2.32
CA GLU A 55 5.91 2.58 -1.07
C GLU A 55 5.40 3.37 0.15
N CYS A 56 5.31 4.71 0.04
CA CYS A 56 4.70 5.53 1.08
C CYS A 56 3.29 5.04 1.42
N CYS A 57 2.44 4.86 0.41
CA CYS A 57 1.08 4.39 0.66
C CYS A 57 1.03 2.96 1.23
N ALA A 58 1.94 2.07 0.83
CA ALA A 58 2.04 0.74 1.41
C ALA A 58 2.35 0.83 2.91
N LYS A 59 3.32 1.66 3.30
CA LYS A 59 3.73 1.85 4.70
C LYS A 59 2.68 2.55 5.55
N VAL A 60 1.98 3.54 5.02
CA VAL A 60 0.86 4.19 5.74
C VAL A 60 -0.27 3.18 6.02
N ARG A 61 -0.61 2.30 5.06
CA ARG A 61 -1.63 1.27 5.25
C ARG A 61 -1.17 0.17 6.21
N GLU A 62 0.09 -0.24 6.12
CA GLU A 62 0.68 -1.19 7.07
C GLU A 62 0.56 -0.67 8.50
N GLN A 63 0.72 0.63 8.71
CA GLN A 63 0.64 1.25 10.03
C GLN A 63 -0.76 1.72 10.44
N MET A 64 -1.80 1.43 9.66
CA MET A 64 -3.18 1.78 9.98
C MET A 64 -3.61 1.45 11.43
N PRO A 65 -3.31 0.27 12.00
CA PRO A 65 -3.65 -0.02 13.41
C PRO A 65 -2.93 0.87 14.43
N CYS A 66 -1.79 1.46 14.06
CA CYS A 66 -0.97 2.31 14.91
C CYS A 66 -1.32 3.80 14.80
N LEU A 67 -1.98 4.24 13.73
CA LEU A 67 -2.26 5.66 13.47
C LEU A 67 -3.02 6.32 14.63
N CYS A 68 -3.95 5.62 15.26
CA CYS A 68 -4.67 6.10 16.44
C CYS A 68 -3.78 6.36 17.63
N ARG A 69 -2.81 5.46 17.86
CA ARG A 69 -1.83 5.64 18.92
C ARG A 69 -0.96 6.87 18.64
N TYR A 70 -0.57 7.09 17.38
CA TYR A 70 0.19 8.27 17.01
C TYR A 70 -0.60 9.57 17.15
N ILE A 71 -1.89 9.56 16.84
CA ILE A 71 -2.76 10.74 17.00
C ILE A 71 -2.88 11.18 18.46
N LYS A 72 -2.91 10.23 19.39
CA LYS A 72 -2.96 10.52 20.83
C LYS A 72 -1.67 11.15 21.36
N ASN A 73 -0.54 11.00 20.66
CA ASN A 73 0.70 11.69 21.01
C ASN A 73 0.66 13.11 20.44
N LEU A 74 0.82 14.13 21.29
CA LEU A 74 0.71 15.55 20.90
C LEU A 74 1.66 15.94 19.75
N ASP A 75 2.86 15.39 19.69
CA ASP A 75 3.84 15.75 18.67
C ASP A 75 3.52 15.10 17.32
N LEU A 76 3.15 13.83 17.32
CA LEU A 76 2.86 13.07 16.10
C LEU A 76 1.46 13.36 15.57
N GLY A 77 0.50 13.55 16.46
CA GLY A 77 -0.89 13.87 16.13
C GLY A 77 -1.03 15.19 15.39
N ARG A 78 -0.17 16.18 15.67
CA ARG A 78 -0.12 17.44 14.91
C ARG A 78 0.21 17.23 13.44
N TYR A 79 1.15 16.34 13.12
CA TYR A 79 1.51 16.02 11.74
C TYR A 79 0.44 15.18 11.03
N ILE A 80 -0.14 14.22 11.74
CA ILE A 80 -1.17 13.33 11.17
C ILE A 80 -2.46 14.11 10.90
N ASN A 81 -2.83 15.03 11.80
CA ASN A 81 -4.01 15.89 11.66
C ASN A 81 -3.75 17.18 10.87
N SER A 82 -2.56 17.38 10.31
CA SER A 82 -2.28 18.53 9.44
C SER A 82 -3.03 18.41 8.11
N ARG A 83 -3.03 19.48 7.31
CA ARG A 83 -3.60 19.44 5.96
C ARG A 83 -2.89 18.42 5.08
N GLU A 84 -1.57 18.34 5.20
CA GLU A 84 -0.69 17.44 4.45
C GLU A 84 -0.90 15.99 4.90
N GLY A 85 -0.99 15.73 6.20
CA GLY A 85 -1.31 14.40 6.74
C GLY A 85 -2.65 13.87 6.23
N ARG A 86 -3.69 14.71 6.26
CA ARG A 86 -5.01 14.37 5.70
C ARG A 86 -4.97 14.13 4.19
N ARG A 87 -4.21 14.95 3.45
CA ARG A 87 -4.04 14.79 1.99
C ARG A 87 -3.37 13.45 1.66
N ILE A 88 -2.27 13.10 2.34
CA ILE A 88 -1.56 11.83 2.14
C ILE A 88 -2.49 10.66 2.44
N ALA A 89 -3.22 10.70 3.56
CA ALA A 89 -4.19 9.67 3.92
C ALA A 89 -5.28 9.50 2.84
N ALA A 90 -5.82 10.60 2.31
CA ALA A 90 -6.82 10.58 1.24
C ALA A 90 -6.28 9.95 -0.05
N VAL A 91 -5.09 10.37 -0.51
CA VAL A 91 -4.46 9.82 -1.73
C VAL A 91 -4.15 8.33 -1.57
N CYS A 92 -3.66 7.93 -0.39
CA CYS A 92 -3.36 6.53 -0.10
C CYS A 92 -4.60 5.67 0.23
N ARG A 93 -5.81 6.26 0.23
CA ARG A 93 -7.10 5.62 0.54
C ARG A 93 -7.19 5.04 1.95
N VAL A 94 -6.56 5.69 2.92
CA VAL A 94 -6.75 5.37 4.34
C VAL A 94 -7.99 6.12 4.81
N ARG A 95 -9.07 5.36 5.08
CA ARG A 95 -10.32 5.94 5.59
C ARG A 95 -9.99 6.76 6.82
N ARG A 96 -10.50 7.99 6.82
CA ARG A 96 -10.16 9.11 7.72
C ARG A 96 -9.55 8.61 9.03
N LEU A 97 -8.43 9.23 9.40
CA LEU A 97 -7.64 9.08 10.64
C LEU A 97 -8.43 9.25 11.95
N LYS A 98 -9.77 9.23 11.90
CA LYS A 98 -10.64 9.17 13.06
C LYS A 98 -10.34 7.89 13.84
N CYS A 99 -9.91 8.16 15.03
CA CYS A 99 -9.71 7.30 16.16
C CYS A 99 -10.49 7.97 17.30
#